data_AF-D2QQR2-F1
#
_entry.id   AF-D2QQR2-F1
#
_cell.length_a   1.000
_cell.length_b   1.000
_cell.length_c   1.000
_cell.angle_alpha   90.00
_cell.angle_beta   90.00
_cell.angle_gamma   90.00
#
_symmetry.space_group_name_H-M   'P 1'
#
loop_
_entity.id
_entity.type
_entity.pdbx_description
1 polymer ?
#
loop_
_entity_poly.entity_id
_entity_poly.type
_entity_poly.pdbx_seq_one_letter_code
_entity_poly.pdbx_strand_id
1 'polypeptide(L)'
;MNTQVNNEILRRQLRDIYDCYRTALYNRQYYGCKLNKYRRWNRILDIFLAVGSSSVIGGWLIWRNEIGATIWGIITAIVAVVAIAKPILDLPKEIERYSKLFVGHGDIYYDLKYIVSEIQQQQSFLDRLKESYERTLNRRNTLAADDDANQNAKLAKKCFETVNKQIPPETLWMPKTENN
;
A
#
# COMPACT_ATOMS: atom_id res chain seq x y z
N MET A 1 34.13 27.61 9.95
CA MET A 1 33.26 27.03 11.00
C MET A 1 31.77 27.13 10.66
N ASN A 2 31.23 28.30 10.26
CA ASN A 2 29.78 28.48 10.01
C ASN A 2 29.25 27.69 8.79
N THR A 3 30.00 27.61 7.69
CA THR A 3 29.58 26.91 6.45
C THR A 3 29.51 25.39 6.61
N GLN A 4 30.45 24.79 7.36
CA GLN A 4 30.48 23.34 7.60
C GLN A 4 29.27 22.89 8.44
N VAL A 5 28.95 23.63 9.51
CA VAL A 5 27.77 23.36 10.35
C VAL A 5 26.47 23.47 9.54
N ASN A 6 26.35 24.48 8.68
CA ASN A 6 25.17 24.63 7.81
C ASN A 6 25.03 23.48 6.80
N ASN A 7 26.14 22.99 6.24
CA ASN A 7 26.13 21.85 5.31
C ASN A 7 25.74 20.54 6.01
N GLU A 8 26.15 20.32 7.26
CA GLU A 8 25.75 19.14 8.03
C GLU A 8 24.24 19.15 8.35
N ILE A 9 23.70 20.31 8.76
CA ILE A 9 22.27 20.48 9.01
C ILE A 9 21.46 20.21 7.75
N LEU A 10 21.87 20.78 6.62
CA LEU A 10 21.21 20.58 5.32
C LEU A 10 21.24 19.11 4.91
N ARG A 11 22.38 18.42 5.05
CA ARG A 11 22.49 16.98 4.72
C ARG A 11 21.55 16.12 5.56
N ARG A 12 21.41 16.45 6.85
CA ARG A 12 20.48 15.75 7.74
C ARG A 12 19.03 15.95 7.28
N GLN A 13 18.65 17.19 6.99
CA GLN A 13 17.30 17.50 6.48
C GLN A 13 17.00 16.78 5.16
N LEU A 14 17.94 16.80 4.21
CA LEU A 14 17.80 16.10 2.93
C LEU A 14 17.67 14.59 3.11
N ARG A 15 18.45 14.00 4.03
CA ARG A 15 18.32 12.57 4.36
C ARG A 15 16.92 12.26 4.89
N ASP A 16 16.40 13.06 5.81
CA ASP A 16 15.06 12.87 6.35
C ASP A 16 13.97 12.99 5.26
N ILE A 17 14.11 13.94 4.34
CA ILE A 17 13.21 14.09 3.18
C ILE A 17 13.28 12.87 2.26
N TYR A 18 14.48 12.42 1.92
CA TYR A 18 14.69 11.27 1.04
C TYR A 18 14.24 9.95 1.63
N ASP A 19 14.45 9.76 2.94
CA ASP A 19 13.95 8.60 3.65
C ASP A 19 12.42 8.62 3.72
N CYS A 20 11.79 9.78 3.95
CA CYS A 20 10.35 9.94 3.84
C CYS A 20 9.83 9.62 2.43
N TYR A 21 10.51 10.12 1.39
CA TYR A 21 10.14 9.91 -0.01
C TYR A 21 10.13 8.41 -0.38
N ARG A 22 11.20 7.71 -0.01
CA ARG A 22 11.34 6.27 -0.24
C ARG A 22 10.34 5.47 0.60
N THR A 23 10.12 5.87 1.85
CA THR A 23 9.14 5.24 2.76
C THR A 23 7.71 5.39 2.24
N ALA A 24 7.35 6.54 1.66
CA ALA A 24 6.02 6.75 1.08
C ALA A 24 5.78 5.82 -0.11
N LEU A 25 6.77 5.64 -0.99
CA LEU A 25 6.67 4.67 -2.09
C LEU A 25 6.56 3.24 -1.57
N TYR A 26 7.35 2.89 -0.55
CA TYR A 26 7.31 1.59 0.11
C TYR A 26 5.89 1.30 0.63
N ASN A 27 5.33 2.21 1.42
CA ASN A 27 4.00 2.07 2.01
C ASN A 27 2.92 1.94 0.93
N ARG A 28 2.98 2.79 -0.12
CA ARG A 28 2.08 2.69 -1.27
C ARG A 28 2.14 1.30 -1.91
N GLN A 29 3.33 0.77 -2.18
CA GLN A 29 3.45 -0.56 -2.79
C GLN A 29 2.93 -1.68 -1.87
N TYR A 30 3.25 -1.59 -0.58
CA TYR A 30 2.82 -2.53 0.44
C TYR A 30 1.29 -2.59 0.55
N TYR A 31 0.65 -1.44 0.72
CA TYR A 31 -0.81 -1.36 0.83
C TYR A 31 -1.51 -1.64 -0.48
N GLY A 32 -0.92 -1.33 -1.63
CA GLY A 32 -1.43 -1.74 -2.93
C GLY A 32 -1.48 -3.27 -3.08
N CYS A 33 -0.45 -3.96 -2.61
CA CYS A 33 -0.42 -5.42 -2.60
C CYS A 33 -1.50 -6.01 -1.67
N LYS A 34 -1.68 -5.42 -0.47
CA LYS A 34 -2.76 -5.83 0.44
C LYS A 34 -4.14 -5.57 -0.15
N LEU A 35 -4.40 -4.37 -0.66
CA LEU A 35 -5.65 -4.00 -1.32
C LEU A 35 -6.02 -5.00 -2.41
N ASN A 36 -5.09 -5.34 -3.29
CA ASN A 36 -5.32 -6.32 -4.36
C ASN A 36 -5.60 -7.72 -3.83
N LYS A 37 -4.93 -8.14 -2.75
CA LYS A 37 -5.21 -9.42 -2.08
C LYS A 37 -6.66 -9.45 -1.59
N TYR A 38 -7.11 -8.46 -0.82
CA TYR A 38 -8.46 -8.42 -0.26
C TYR A 38 -9.54 -8.28 -1.35
N ARG A 39 -9.31 -7.45 -2.38
CA ARG A 39 -10.19 -7.37 -3.56
C ARG A 39 -10.34 -8.72 -4.26
N ARG A 40 -9.24 -9.47 -4.42
CA ARG A 40 -9.26 -10.80 -5.03
C ARG A 40 -10.06 -11.79 -4.20
N TRP A 41 -9.87 -11.81 -2.88
CA TRP A 41 -10.67 -12.64 -1.97
C TRP A 41 -12.15 -12.30 -2.04
N ASN A 42 -12.50 -11.02 -1.95
CA ASN A 42 -13.90 -10.59 -2.04
C ASN A 42 -14.54 -11.03 -3.36
N ARG A 43 -13.84 -10.82 -4.49
CA ARG A 43 -14.32 -11.25 -5.81
C ARG A 43 -14.49 -12.77 -5.91
N ILE A 44 -13.57 -13.55 -5.35
CA ILE A 44 -13.68 -15.02 -5.34
C ILE A 44 -14.93 -15.45 -4.55
N LEU A 45 -15.15 -14.89 -3.36
CA LEU A 45 -16.34 -15.20 -2.57
C LEU A 45 -17.63 -14.78 -3.27
N ASP A 46 -17.64 -13.61 -3.91
CA ASP A 46 -18.79 -13.14 -4.71
C ASP A 46 -19.10 -14.08 -5.86
N ILE A 47 -18.08 -14.60 -6.55
CA ILE A 47 -18.25 -15.60 -7.62
C ILE A 47 -18.82 -16.90 -7.05
N PHE A 48 -18.29 -17.41 -5.93
CA PHE A 48 -18.81 -18.64 -5.30
C PHE A 48 -20.28 -18.50 -4.90
N LEU A 49 -20.65 -17.36 -4.32
CA LEU A 49 -22.03 -17.05 -3.95
C LEU A 49 -22.94 -16.92 -5.16
N ALA A 50 -22.52 -16.22 -6.22
CA ALA A 50 -23.29 -16.06 -7.44
C ALA A 50 -23.51 -17.40 -8.16
N VAL A 51 -22.47 -18.22 -8.26
CA VAL A 51 -22.58 -19.57 -8.85
C VAL A 51 -23.50 -20.43 -8.00
N GLY A 52 -23.27 -20.52 -6.69
CA GLY A 52 -24.06 -21.35 -5.80
C GLY A 52 -25.53 -20.96 -5.69
N SER A 53 -25.85 -19.66 -5.83
CA SER A 53 -27.25 -19.18 -5.84
C SER A 53 -27.94 -19.38 -7.18
N SER A 54 -27.27 -19.12 -8.30
CA SER A 54 -27.82 -19.28 -9.66
C SER A 54 -28.04 -20.75 -10.05
N SER A 55 -27.25 -21.65 -9.50
CA SER A 55 -27.26 -23.06 -9.83
C SER A 55 -28.41 -23.86 -9.21
N VAL A 56 -29.18 -23.25 -8.29
CA VAL A 56 -30.45 -23.80 -7.78
C VAL A 56 -31.46 -24.02 -8.90
N ILE A 57 -31.41 -23.19 -9.95
CA ILE A 57 -32.38 -23.23 -11.07
C ILE A 57 -31.96 -24.26 -12.15
N GLY A 58 -30.67 -24.57 -12.28
CA GLY A 58 -30.14 -25.56 -13.23
C GLY A 58 -29.94 -26.98 -12.66
N GLY A 59 -30.10 -27.16 -11.34
CA GLY A 59 -29.76 -28.41 -10.64
C GLY A 59 -30.70 -29.59 -10.88
N TRP A 60 -31.87 -29.38 -11.50
CA TRP A 60 -32.91 -30.41 -11.69
C TRP A 60 -32.39 -31.67 -12.40
N LEU A 61 -31.46 -31.54 -13.35
CA LEU A 61 -30.86 -32.67 -14.05
C LEU A 61 -29.78 -33.39 -13.20
N ILE A 62 -29.07 -32.64 -12.36
CA ILE A 62 -27.96 -33.13 -11.53
C ILE A 62 -28.49 -33.96 -10.36
N TRP A 63 -29.68 -33.61 -9.85
CA TRP A 63 -30.33 -34.30 -8.72
C TRP A 63 -30.90 -35.67 -9.10
N ARG A 64 -30.96 -36.01 -10.39
CA ARG A 64 -31.39 -37.34 -10.86
C ARG A 64 -30.31 -38.41 -10.72
N ASN A 65 -29.05 -38.02 -10.48
CA ASN A 65 -27.93 -38.93 -10.26
C ASN A 65 -27.49 -38.82 -8.79
N GLU A 66 -27.39 -39.95 -8.07
CA GLU A 66 -27.00 -39.98 -6.65
C GLU A 66 -25.64 -39.31 -6.39
N ILE A 67 -24.68 -39.48 -7.30
CA ILE A 67 -23.36 -38.83 -7.22
C ILE A 67 -23.51 -37.31 -7.40
N GLY A 68 -24.35 -36.91 -8.35
CA GLY A 68 -24.65 -35.49 -8.63
C GLY A 68 -25.33 -34.81 -7.44
N ALA A 69 -26.30 -35.47 -6.81
CA ALA A 69 -27.00 -34.98 -5.62
C ALA A 69 -26.04 -34.81 -4.43
N THR A 70 -25.13 -35.77 -4.20
CA THR A 70 -24.15 -35.71 -3.11
C THR A 70 -23.16 -34.55 -3.31
N ILE A 71 -22.60 -34.41 -4.51
CA ILE A 71 -21.71 -33.29 -4.85
C ILE A 71 -22.45 -31.96 -4.69
N TRP A 72 -23.72 -31.89 -5.10
CA TRP A 72 -24.53 -30.70 -4.88
C TRP A 72 -24.72 -30.37 -3.40
N GLY A 73 -25.09 -31.36 -2.58
CA GLY A 73 -25.24 -31.15 -1.13
C GLY A 73 -24.00 -30.53 -0.48
N ILE A 74 -22.80 -30.94 -0.93
CA ILE A 74 -21.53 -30.38 -0.44
C ILE A 74 -21.35 -28.93 -0.91
N ILE A 75 -21.59 -28.63 -2.18
CA ILE A 75 -21.42 -27.26 -2.70
C ILE A 75 -22.42 -26.31 -2.05
N THR A 76 -23.70 -26.68 -1.92
CA THR A 76 -24.70 -25.83 -1.24
C THR A 76 -24.35 -25.61 0.22
N ALA A 77 -23.87 -26.63 0.93
CA ALA A 77 -23.40 -26.49 2.31
C ALA A 77 -22.23 -25.50 2.42
N ILE A 78 -21.23 -25.60 1.53
CA ILE A 78 -20.09 -24.66 1.49
C ILE A 78 -20.58 -23.23 1.20
N VAL A 79 -21.48 -23.05 0.23
CA VAL A 79 -22.03 -21.74 -0.13
C VAL A 79 -22.80 -21.12 1.04
N ALA A 80 -23.59 -21.91 1.77
CA ALA A 80 -24.31 -21.46 2.95
C ALA A 80 -23.33 -21.01 4.06
N VAL A 81 -22.27 -21.79 4.33
CA VAL A 81 -21.22 -21.41 5.28
C VAL A 81 -20.55 -20.10 4.87
N VAL A 82 -20.20 -19.95 3.59
CA VAL A 82 -19.58 -18.72 3.06
C VAL A 82 -20.52 -17.52 3.18
N ALA A 83 -21.82 -17.69 2.89
CA ALA A 83 -22.80 -16.62 3.01
C ALA A 83 -22.93 -16.11 4.45
N ILE A 84 -22.91 -17.02 5.43
CA ILE A 84 -22.94 -16.69 6.86
C ILE A 84 -21.61 -16.06 7.31
N ALA A 85 -20.48 -16.54 6.81
CA ALA A 85 -19.15 -16.08 7.20
C ALA A 85 -18.79 -14.71 6.60
N LYS A 86 -19.31 -14.35 5.42
CA LYS A 86 -18.97 -13.11 4.72
C LYS A 86 -19.11 -11.83 5.56
N PRO A 87 -20.22 -11.56 6.28
CA PRO A 87 -20.31 -10.38 7.15
C PRO A 87 -19.29 -10.39 8.29
N ILE A 88 -18.84 -11.57 8.73
CA ILE A 88 -17.82 -11.72 9.81
C ILE A 88 -16.42 -11.41 9.27
N LEU A 89 -16.14 -11.69 8.00
CA LEU A 89 -14.83 -11.47 7.38
C LEU A 89 -14.53 -10.00 7.06
N ASP A 90 -15.55 -9.13 7.06
CA ASP A 90 -15.47 -7.67 6.88
C ASP A 90 -14.51 -7.20 5.76
N LEU A 91 -14.43 -7.99 4.68
CA LEU A 91 -13.54 -7.71 3.55
C LEU A 91 -13.79 -6.34 2.91
N PRO A 92 -15.03 -5.84 2.77
CA PRO A 92 -15.27 -4.49 2.25
C PRO A 92 -14.59 -3.40 3.08
N LYS A 93 -14.63 -3.50 4.42
CA LYS A 93 -13.98 -2.53 5.30
C LYS A 93 -12.47 -2.58 5.19
N GLU A 94 -11.88 -3.78 5.10
CA GLU A 94 -10.43 -3.92 4.86
C GLU A 94 -10.05 -3.35 3.48
N ILE A 95 -10.86 -3.58 2.44
CA ILE A 95 -10.66 -2.97 1.11
C ILE A 95 -10.70 -1.45 1.21
N GLU A 96 -11.67 -0.88 1.91
CA GLU A 96 -11.78 0.57 2.12
C GLU A 96 -10.54 1.12 2.86
N ARG A 97 -10.15 0.49 3.97
CA ARG A 97 -8.96 0.89 4.74
C ARG A 97 -7.69 0.87 3.88
N TYR A 98 -7.41 -0.26 3.21
CA TYR A 98 -6.21 -0.36 2.38
C TYR A 98 -6.28 0.52 1.13
N SER A 99 -7.48 0.84 0.63
CA SER A 99 -7.65 1.81 -0.46
C SER A 99 -7.28 3.21 0.01
N LYS A 100 -7.75 3.63 1.19
CA LYS A 100 -7.39 4.91 1.82
C LYS A 100 -5.88 5.01 2.04
N LEU A 101 -5.26 3.97 2.61
CA LEU A 101 -3.81 3.90 2.83
C LEU A 101 -3.02 3.93 1.51
N PHE A 102 -3.45 3.16 0.51
CA PHE A 102 -2.80 3.14 -0.80
C PHE A 102 -2.80 4.50 -1.49
N VAL A 103 -3.97 5.17 -1.51
CA VAL A 103 -4.11 6.50 -2.10
C VAL A 103 -3.34 7.53 -1.28
N GLY A 104 -3.53 7.56 0.04
CA GLY A 104 -2.89 8.55 0.91
C GLY A 104 -1.36 8.50 0.88
N HIS A 105 -0.76 7.30 0.95
CA HIS A 105 0.70 7.16 0.80
C HIS A 105 1.15 7.45 -0.64
N GLY A 106 0.27 7.26 -1.62
CA GLY A 106 0.49 7.68 -3.01
C GLY A 106 0.59 9.18 -3.17
N ASP A 107 -0.33 9.93 -2.58
CA ASP A 107 -0.34 11.39 -2.60
C ASP A 107 0.93 11.96 -1.93
N ILE A 108 1.26 11.45 -0.73
CA ILE A 108 2.50 11.79 -0.02
C ILE A 108 3.73 11.52 -0.90
N TYR A 109 3.76 10.38 -1.59
CA TYR A 109 4.86 10.03 -2.50
C TYR A 109 5.00 11.04 -3.64
N TYR A 110 3.90 11.44 -4.30
CA TYR A 110 3.97 12.38 -5.42
C TYR A 110 4.37 13.79 -4.98
N ASP A 111 3.91 14.23 -3.80
CA ASP A 111 4.33 15.51 -3.23
C ASP A 111 5.82 15.52 -2.87
N LEU A 112 6.31 14.45 -2.25
CA LEU A 112 7.74 14.29 -1.97
C LEU A 112 8.55 14.14 -3.25
N LYS A 113 8.03 13.45 -4.27
CA LYS A 113 8.70 13.35 -5.58
C LYS A 113 8.90 14.72 -6.20
N TYR A 114 7.88 15.59 -6.11
CA TYR A 114 7.98 16.97 -6.58
C TYR A 114 9.06 17.74 -5.81
N ILE A 115 9.04 17.69 -4.48
CA ILE A 115 10.06 18.35 -3.62
C ILE A 115 11.47 17.84 -3.95
N VAL A 116 11.66 16.53 -4.08
CA VAL A 116 12.96 15.92 -4.41
C VAL A 116 13.43 16.35 -5.79
N SER A 117 12.53 16.42 -6.78
CA SER A 117 12.85 16.90 -8.12
C SER A 117 13.33 18.36 -8.09
N GLU A 118 12.65 19.24 -7.34
CA GLU A 118 13.06 20.64 -7.20
C GLU A 118 14.44 20.76 -6.53
N ILE A 119 14.69 19.99 -5.47
CA ILE A 119 16.00 19.96 -4.80
C ILE A 119 17.10 19.52 -5.78
N GLN A 120 16.85 18.49 -6.60
CA GLN A 120 17.83 18.01 -7.56
C GLN A 120 18.12 19.03 -8.67
N GLN A 121 17.10 19.76 -9.13
CA GLN A 121 17.25 20.78 -10.18
C GLN A 121 17.98 22.03 -9.68
N GLN A 122 17.63 22.50 -8.48
CA GLN A 122 18.14 23.75 -7.94
C GLN A 122 19.39 23.56 -7.08
N GLN A 123 19.71 22.33 -6.70
CA GLN A 123 20.79 21.98 -5.77
C GLN A 123 20.73 22.78 -4.46
N SER A 124 19.50 23.10 -4.04
CA SER A 124 19.20 23.96 -2.90
C SER A 124 17.87 23.57 -2.28
N PHE A 125 17.75 23.76 -0.96
CA PHE A 125 16.51 23.56 -0.23
C PHE A 125 15.92 24.92 0.15
N LEU A 126 15.03 25.44 -0.69
CA LEU A 126 14.38 26.73 -0.51
C LEU A 126 13.32 26.70 0.61
N ASP A 127 13.08 27.85 1.25
CA ASP A 127 12.04 28.02 2.28
C ASP A 127 10.64 27.63 1.78
N ARG A 128 10.33 27.87 0.50
CA ARG A 128 9.07 27.44 -0.12
C ARG A 128 8.88 25.92 -0.09
N LEU A 129 9.96 25.14 -0.21
CA LEU A 129 9.91 23.68 -0.16
C LEU A 129 9.70 23.19 1.27
N LYS A 130 10.16 23.94 2.26
CA LYS A 130 9.96 23.64 3.69
C LYS A 130 8.48 23.62 4.06
N GLU A 131 7.72 24.64 3.66
CA GLU A 131 6.28 24.69 3.94
C GLU A 131 5.52 23.54 3.25
N SER A 132 5.90 23.19 2.01
CA SER A 132 5.33 22.03 1.31
C SER A 132 5.66 20.71 2.02
N TYR A 133 6.89 20.57 2.51
CA TYR A 133 7.33 19.41 3.25
C TYR A 133 6.61 19.27 4.59
N GLU A 134 6.47 20.34 5.37
CA GLU A 134 5.74 20.35 6.64
C GLU A 134 4.27 19.94 6.46
N ARG A 135 3.58 20.47 5.44
CA ARG A 135 2.22 20.03 5.09
C ARG A 135 2.15 18.55 4.71
N THR A 136 3.19 18.04 4.08
CA THR A 136 3.28 16.61 3.71
C THR A 136 3.52 15.73 4.93
N LEU A 137 4.35 16.16 5.88
CA LEU A 137 4.56 15.47 7.14
C LEU A 137 3.30 15.43 8.01
N ASN A 138 2.54 16.52 8.08
CA ASN A 138 1.29 16.55 8.82
C ASN A 138 0.29 15.53 8.28
N ARG A 139 0.12 15.46 6.94
CA ARG A 139 -0.74 14.44 6.30
C ARG A 139 -0.24 13.02 6.55
N ARG A 140 1.08 12.80 6.52
CA ARG A 140 1.69 11.51 6.87
C ARG A 140 1.32 11.08 8.29
N ASN A 141 1.44 11.99 9.26
CA ASN A 141 1.15 11.67 10.66
C ASN A 141 -0.32 11.31 10.87
N THR A 142 -1.24 12.00 10.21
CA THR A 142 -2.66 11.64 10.23
C THR A 142 -2.91 10.25 9.63
N LEU A 143 -2.20 9.89 8.57
CA LEU A 143 -2.34 8.58 7.92
C LEU A 143 -1.69 7.45 8.73
N ALA A 144 -0.63 7.74 9.47
CA ALA A 144 0.11 6.76 10.27
C ALA A 144 -0.73 6.13 11.38
N ALA A 145 -1.81 6.78 11.83
CA ALA A 145 -2.75 6.22 12.80
C ALA A 145 -3.50 4.99 12.27
N ASP A 146 -3.70 4.92 10.94
CA ASP A 146 -4.41 3.82 10.27
C ASP A 146 -3.43 2.72 9.77
N ASP A 147 -2.12 2.89 9.95
CA ASP A 147 -1.10 1.95 9.47
C ASP A 147 -1.14 0.62 10.25
N ASP A 148 -0.71 -0.46 9.59
CA ASP A 148 -0.69 -1.78 10.23
C ASP A 148 0.40 -1.88 11.31
N ALA A 149 0.01 -2.25 12.53
CA ALA A 149 0.95 -2.51 13.62
C ALA A 149 1.93 -3.66 13.32
N ASN A 150 1.48 -4.67 12.58
CA ASN A 150 2.28 -5.85 12.24
C ASN A 150 2.40 -6.03 10.74
N GLN A 151 3.62 -5.87 10.21
CA GLN A 151 3.89 -6.01 8.79
C GLN A 151 4.25 -7.45 8.41
N ASN A 152 3.77 -7.90 7.24
CA ASN A 152 4.18 -9.18 6.69
C ASN A 152 5.63 -9.09 6.20
N ALA A 153 6.56 -9.76 6.89
CA ALA A 153 8.00 -9.67 6.62
C ALA A 153 8.40 -9.99 5.16
N LYS A 154 7.77 -10.99 4.53
CA LYS A 154 8.05 -11.34 3.13
C LYS A 154 7.61 -10.24 2.17
N LEU A 155 6.40 -9.70 2.37
CA LEU A 155 5.89 -8.62 1.53
C LEU A 155 6.69 -7.34 1.74
N ALA A 156 6.98 -7.00 3.01
CA ALA A 156 7.82 -5.87 3.39
C ALA A 156 9.19 -5.93 2.70
N LYS A 157 9.88 -7.06 2.79
CA LYS A 157 11.18 -7.26 2.12
C LYS A 157 11.08 -7.04 0.60
N LYS A 158 10.07 -7.63 -0.05
CA LYS A 158 9.86 -7.46 -1.49
C LYS A 158 9.62 -5.99 -1.89
N CYS A 159 8.78 -5.27 -1.14
CA CYS A 159 8.51 -3.86 -1.38
C CYS A 159 9.77 -3.01 -1.16
N PHE A 160 10.53 -3.29 -0.10
CA PHE A 160 11.78 -2.59 0.18
C PHE A 160 12.82 -2.76 -0.95
N GLU A 161 13.04 -3.99 -1.40
CA GLU A 161 13.93 -4.28 -2.54
C GLU A 161 13.45 -3.58 -3.81
N THR A 162 12.14 -3.53 -4.03
CA THR A 162 11.56 -2.85 -5.21
C THR A 162 11.79 -1.34 -5.14
N VAL A 163 11.63 -0.72 -3.97
CA VAL A 163 11.91 0.71 -3.78
C VAL A 163 13.39 1.02 -3.97
N ASN A 164 14.30 0.20 -3.45
CA ASN A 164 15.75 0.43 -3.63
C ASN A 164 16.18 0.34 -5.09
N LYS A 165 15.52 -0.51 -5.89
CA LYS A 165 15.74 -0.58 -7.33
C LYS A 165 15.17 0.63 -8.07
N GLN A 166 14.03 1.15 -7.64
CA GLN A 166 13.37 2.30 -8.29
C GLN A 166 14.00 3.65 -7.90
N ILE A 167 14.44 3.79 -6.66
CA ILE A 167 15.04 5.00 -6.09
C ILE A 167 16.31 4.59 -5.34
N PRO A 168 17.42 4.40 -6.08
CA PRO A 168 18.70 4.09 -5.46
C PRO A 168 19.21 5.33 -4.70
N PRO A 169 19.63 5.21 -3.44
CA PRO A 169 20.07 6.35 -2.63
C PRO A 169 21.23 7.13 -3.25
N GLU A 170 22.09 6.46 -4.03
CA GLU A 170 23.21 7.04 -4.77
C GLU A 170 22.80 8.01 -5.88
N THR A 171 21.55 7.96 -6.34
CA THR A 171 21.02 8.88 -7.37
C THR A 171 20.50 10.19 -6.79
N LEU A 172 20.35 10.27 -5.47
CA LEU A 172 19.81 11.43 -4.78
C LEU A 172 20.93 12.44 -4.50
N TRP A 173 20.70 13.69 -4.87
CA TRP A 173 21.70 14.74 -4.74
C TRP A 173 22.02 15.03 -3.27
N MET A 174 23.29 15.25 -2.95
CA MET A 174 23.75 15.66 -1.63
C MET A 174 24.80 16.75 -1.79
N PRO A 175 24.82 17.79 -0.93
CA PRO A 175 25.87 18.80 -0.96
C PRO A 175 27.21 18.16 -0.60
N LYS A 176 28.28 18.55 -1.30
CA LYS A 176 29.63 18.01 -1.08
C LYS A 176 30.07 18.26 0.37
N THR A 177 30.64 17.23 1.00
CA THR A 177 31.50 17.44 2.16
C THR A 177 32.81 17.98 1.63
N GLU A 178 33.18 19.21 1.98
CA GLU A 178 34.55 19.66 1.80
C GLU A 178 35.44 18.80 2.70
N ASN A 179 35.96 17.71 2.14
CA ASN A 179 37.07 16.99 2.73
C ASN A 179 38.33 17.76 2.30
N ASN A 180 39.08 18.27 3.28
CA ASN A 180 40.51 18.58 3.09
C ASN A 180 41.25 17.34 2.60
#